data_AF-A0A1G4EDG4-F1
#
_entry.id   AF-A0A1G4EDG4-F1
#
_cell.length_a   1.000
_cell.length_b   1.000
_cell.length_c   1.000
_cell.angle_alpha   90.00
_cell.angle_beta   90.00
_cell.angle_gamma   90.00
#
_symmetry.space_group_name_H-M   'P 1'
#
loop_
_entity.id
_entity.type
_entity.pdbx_description
1 polymer ?
#
loop_
_entity_poly.entity_id
_entity_poly.type
_entity_poly.pdbx_seq_one_letter_code
_entity_poly.pdbx_strand_id
1 'polypeptide(L)'
;MVTLSGESRFSIKELPSEKFYDWLDSYFISLSQYYSDCSSLNDNYKKNHGIYRLCAKVVKYIKSNPKIPSENHLKDHQCNLFNYWLYEQLDSYCKDGPHKPVQIFGNFHRVLSGFTYYPKDVTCKLDNSIPMIPDRQDRKKLYDYCVDYKTILENYKHSKEKCNEYHTYVKNKIELYNKYQAFCCSHDKSKSPDFFNENCKNYDPSVLLAQLSYLCQK
;
A
#
# COMPACT_ATOMS: atom_id res chain seq x y z
N MET A 1 -8.15 -17.64 2.89
CA MET A 1 -6.88 -17.53 2.15
C MET A 1 -7.22 -17.66 0.67
N VAL A 2 -7.11 -16.57 -0.09
CA VAL A 2 -7.13 -16.62 -1.55
C VAL A 2 -5.78 -16.09 -1.98
N THR A 3 -4.89 -17.01 -2.32
CA THR A 3 -3.63 -16.72 -3.00
C THR A 3 -3.97 -16.42 -4.46
N LEU A 4 -3.72 -15.19 -4.91
CA LEU A 4 -3.77 -14.83 -6.32
C LEU A 4 -2.43 -15.18 -6.98
N SER A 5 -2.56 -15.88 -8.10
CA SER A 5 -1.60 -16.13 -9.18
C SER A 5 -0.28 -15.34 -9.18
N GLY A 6 0.83 -16.09 -9.17
CA GLY A 6 1.71 -16.10 -10.34
C GLY A 6 2.78 -15.03 -10.50
N GLU A 7 3.27 -14.40 -9.45
CA GLU A 7 4.64 -13.87 -9.37
C GLU A 7 5.13 -14.21 -7.96
N SER A 8 6.28 -14.86 -7.81
CA SER A 8 6.86 -15.12 -6.49
C SER A 8 7.19 -13.78 -5.83
N ARG A 9 6.26 -13.26 -5.01
CA ARG A 9 6.50 -12.10 -4.16
C ARG A 9 7.63 -12.51 -3.21
N PHE A 10 8.83 -11.98 -3.43
CA PHE A 10 9.87 -11.99 -2.40
C PHE A 10 9.34 -11.11 -1.26
N SER A 11 8.65 -11.73 -0.30
CA SER A 11 8.14 -11.09 0.90
C SER A 11 9.20 -11.22 1.97
N ILE A 12 9.87 -10.11 2.27
CA ILE A 12 10.79 -10.00 3.39
C ILE A 12 9.97 -9.41 4.54
N LYS A 13 9.48 -10.28 5.44
CA LYS A 13 8.51 -9.92 6.50
C LYS A 13 8.97 -8.80 7.44
N GLU A 14 10.27 -8.53 7.49
CA GLU A 14 10.81 -7.45 8.30
C GLU A 14 10.76 -6.07 7.66
N LEU A 15 10.39 -5.99 6.37
CA LEU A 15 10.22 -4.73 5.67
C LEU A 15 9.00 -3.95 6.20
N PRO A 16 9.08 -2.61 6.32
CA PRO A 16 8.00 -1.80 6.87
C PRO A 16 6.67 -1.94 6.11
N SER A 17 6.69 -2.00 4.77
CA SER A 17 5.49 -2.16 3.97
C SER A 17 4.83 -3.54 4.20
N GLU A 18 5.62 -4.61 4.26
CA GLU A 18 5.15 -5.97 4.55
C GLU A 18 4.62 -6.08 5.98
N LYS A 19 5.33 -5.53 6.98
CA LYS A 19 4.86 -5.44 8.37
C LYS A 19 3.52 -4.71 8.46
N PHE A 20 3.33 -3.65 7.69
CA PHE A 20 2.06 -2.93 7.64
C PHE A 20 0.92 -3.81 7.13
N TYR A 21 1.14 -4.57 6.05
CA TYR A 21 0.13 -5.47 5.49
C TYR A 21 -0.17 -6.66 6.42
N ASP A 22 0.84 -7.28 7.01
CA ASP A 22 0.68 -8.33 8.03
C ASP A 22 -0.09 -7.80 9.25
N TRP A 23 0.22 -6.57 9.67
CA TRP A 23 -0.51 -5.91 10.75
C TRP A 23 -1.98 -5.69 10.38
N LEU A 24 -2.31 -5.26 9.15
CA LEU A 24 -3.71 -5.14 8.72
C LEU A 24 -4.47 -6.46 8.82
N ASP A 25 -3.84 -7.58 8.45
CA ASP A 25 -4.46 -8.90 8.53
C ASP A 25 -4.84 -9.27 9.97
N SER A 26 -3.94 -9.02 10.93
CA SER A 26 -4.22 -9.22 12.35
C SER A 26 -5.26 -8.21 12.88
N TYR A 27 -5.15 -6.95 12.45
CA TYR A 27 -5.98 -5.85 12.90
C TYR A 27 -7.45 -6.06 12.48
N PHE A 28 -7.69 -6.70 11.35
CA PHE A 28 -9.03 -6.97 10.83
C PHE A 28 -9.62 -8.33 11.21
N ILE A 29 -9.09 -9.00 12.25
CA ILE A 29 -9.69 -10.23 12.80
C ILE A 29 -11.07 -9.93 13.41
N SER A 30 -11.18 -8.91 14.27
CA SER A 30 -12.44 -8.52 14.90
C SER A 30 -13.09 -7.33 14.19
N LEU A 31 -14.24 -7.58 13.55
CA LEU A 31 -14.97 -6.60 12.72
C LEU A 31 -16.45 -6.46 13.07
N SER A 32 -16.99 -7.29 13.98
CA SER A 32 -18.44 -7.42 14.21
C SER A 32 -19.15 -6.08 14.43
N GLN A 33 -18.60 -5.21 15.29
CA GLN A 33 -19.17 -3.91 15.63
C GLN A 33 -19.16 -2.88 14.48
N TYR A 34 -18.37 -3.10 13.42
CA TYR A 34 -18.20 -2.14 12.32
C TYR A 34 -19.10 -2.45 11.12
N TYR A 35 -19.86 -3.56 11.15
CA TYR A 35 -20.81 -3.86 10.07
C TYR A 35 -22.04 -2.95 10.10
N SER A 36 -22.54 -2.59 11.29
CA SER A 36 -23.70 -1.69 11.44
C SER A 36 -23.44 -0.31 10.84
N ASP A 37 -22.20 0.16 10.95
CA ASP A 37 -21.71 1.40 10.34
C ASP A 37 -21.77 1.39 8.81
N CYS A 38 -21.78 0.21 8.19
CA CYS A 38 -21.90 0.01 6.75
C CYS A 38 -23.36 -0.17 6.28
N SER A 39 -24.34 0.13 7.12
CA SER A 39 -25.78 -0.03 6.79
C SER A 39 -26.23 0.79 5.59
N SER A 40 -25.65 1.97 5.39
CA SER A 40 -25.94 2.88 4.26
C SER A 40 -25.25 2.49 2.95
N LEU A 41 -24.42 1.43 2.95
CA LEU A 41 -23.86 0.86 1.74
C LEU A 41 -24.98 0.34 0.84
N ASN A 42 -24.84 0.47 -0.49
CA ASN A 42 -25.81 -0.04 -1.46
C ASN A 42 -26.13 -1.53 -1.22
N ASP A 43 -27.41 -1.90 -1.28
CA ASP A 43 -27.89 -3.26 -1.00
C ASP A 43 -27.24 -4.34 -1.86
N ASN A 44 -26.95 -4.04 -3.14
CA ASN A 44 -26.26 -4.98 -4.02
C ASN A 44 -24.83 -5.26 -3.57
N TYR A 45 -24.15 -4.27 -3.00
CA TYR A 45 -22.81 -4.43 -2.45
C TYR A 45 -22.83 -5.09 -1.06
N LYS A 46 -23.86 -4.84 -0.25
CA LYS A 46 -24.06 -5.55 1.05
C LYS A 46 -24.26 -7.05 0.86
N LYS A 47 -24.92 -7.48 -0.22
CA LYS A 47 -25.08 -8.91 -0.57
C LYS A 47 -23.76 -9.61 -0.91
N ASN A 48 -22.74 -8.86 -1.33
CA ASN A 48 -21.40 -9.41 -1.53
C ASN A 48 -20.64 -9.38 -0.19
N HIS A 49 -20.44 -10.56 0.40
CA HIS A 49 -19.76 -10.69 1.69
C HIS A 49 -18.35 -10.08 1.69
N GLY A 50 -17.60 -10.18 0.59
CA GLY A 50 -16.27 -9.57 0.46
C GLY A 50 -16.31 -8.05 0.52
N ILE A 51 -17.22 -7.42 -0.23
CA ILE A 51 -17.38 -5.96 -0.27
C ILE A 51 -17.93 -5.44 1.06
N TYR A 52 -18.93 -6.12 1.65
CA TYR A 52 -19.50 -5.72 2.94
C TYR A 52 -18.46 -5.81 4.06
N ARG A 53 -17.67 -6.89 4.08
CA ARG A 53 -16.53 -7.04 5.01
C ARG A 53 -15.47 -5.96 4.77
N LEU A 54 -15.17 -5.63 3.52
CA LEU A 54 -14.20 -4.57 3.19
C LEU A 54 -14.68 -3.20 3.67
N CYS A 55 -15.97 -2.88 3.53
CA CYS A 55 -16.54 -1.68 4.12
C CYS A 55 -16.29 -1.62 5.64
N ALA A 56 -16.56 -2.70 6.37
CA ALA A 56 -16.34 -2.74 7.81
C ALA A 56 -14.85 -2.55 8.18
N LYS A 57 -13.92 -3.10 7.39
CA LYS A 57 -12.47 -2.85 7.55
C LYS A 57 -12.12 -1.37 7.35
N VAL A 58 -12.67 -0.74 6.32
CA VAL A 58 -12.48 0.70 6.04
C VAL A 58 -13.00 1.53 7.20
N VAL A 59 -14.24 1.31 7.62
CA VAL A 59 -14.82 2.02 8.77
C VAL A 59 -13.95 1.86 10.01
N LYS A 60 -13.53 0.63 10.34
CA LYS A 60 -12.67 0.36 11.49
C LYS A 60 -11.38 1.16 11.43
N TYR A 61 -10.69 1.16 10.29
CA TYR A 61 -9.42 1.83 10.10
C TYR A 61 -9.56 3.36 10.25
N ILE A 62 -10.58 3.93 9.59
CA ILE A 62 -10.86 5.37 9.63
C ILE A 62 -11.30 5.83 11.03
N LYS A 63 -12.16 5.06 11.71
CA LYS A 63 -12.64 5.37 13.07
C LYS A 63 -11.55 5.31 14.13
N SER A 64 -10.77 4.24 14.09
CA SER A 64 -9.85 3.93 15.17
C SER A 64 -8.53 4.68 15.07
N ASN A 65 -8.21 5.22 13.88
CA ASN A 65 -6.95 5.87 13.58
C ASN A 65 -5.76 5.14 14.25
N PRO A 66 -5.55 3.87 13.87
CA PRO A 66 -4.63 3.01 14.59
C PRO A 66 -3.20 3.55 14.43
N LYS A 67 -2.54 3.84 15.55
CA LYS A 67 -1.09 4.06 15.55
C LYS A 67 -0.43 2.69 15.49
N ILE A 68 0.19 2.36 14.36
CA ILE A 68 0.97 1.12 14.30
C ILE A 68 2.21 1.28 15.19
N PRO A 69 2.42 0.37 16.15
CA PRO A 69 3.58 0.39 17.02
C PRO A 69 4.79 -0.22 16.30
N SER A 70 5.37 0.48 15.34
CA SER A 70 6.71 0.17 14.82
C SER A 70 7.14 1.22 13.81
N GLU A 71 8.30 1.83 14.08
CA GLU A 71 9.08 2.68 13.18
C GLU A 71 8.48 4.08 12.90
N ASN A 72 9.15 5.13 13.40
CA ASN A 72 8.74 6.53 13.20
C ASN A 72 8.51 6.87 11.72
N HIS A 73 9.27 6.26 10.81
CA HIS A 73 9.14 6.46 9.37
C HIS A 73 7.86 5.86 8.78
N LEU A 74 7.30 4.78 9.36
CA LEU A 74 6.08 4.17 8.84
C LEU A 74 4.86 5.05 9.05
N LYS A 75 4.84 5.84 10.13
CA LYS A 75 3.71 6.68 10.54
C LYS A 75 3.21 7.59 9.42
N ASP A 76 4.12 8.21 8.67
CA ASP A 76 3.79 9.14 7.60
C ASP A 76 3.34 8.42 6.30
N HIS A 77 3.52 7.11 6.22
CA HIS A 77 3.20 6.29 5.05
C HIS A 77 1.96 5.41 5.23
N GLN A 78 1.49 5.21 6.47
CA GLN A 78 0.36 4.32 6.80
C GLN A 78 -0.88 4.58 5.97
N CYS A 79 -1.27 5.85 5.79
CA CYS A 79 -2.48 6.18 5.05
C CYS A 79 -2.35 5.85 3.55
N ASN A 80 -1.19 6.11 2.95
CA ASN A 80 -0.95 5.78 1.54
C ASN A 80 -0.91 4.27 1.33
N LEU A 81 -0.21 3.54 2.20
CA LEU A 81 -0.19 2.06 2.18
C LEU A 81 -1.60 1.49 2.34
N PHE A 82 -2.41 2.04 3.25
CA PHE A 82 -3.79 1.63 3.43
C PHE A 82 -4.63 1.86 2.17
N ASN A 83 -4.51 3.02 1.54
CA ASN A 83 -5.27 3.36 0.34
C ASN A 83 -4.90 2.47 -0.86
N TYR A 84 -3.61 2.17 -1.04
CA TYR A 84 -3.15 1.21 -2.04
C TYR A 84 -3.67 -0.21 -1.76
N TRP A 85 -3.56 -0.68 -0.52
CA TRP A 85 -4.08 -1.98 -0.09
C TRP A 85 -5.59 -2.09 -0.32
N LEU A 86 -6.36 -1.08 0.10
CA LEU A 86 -7.81 -1.04 -0.03
C LEU A 86 -8.23 -1.22 -1.48
N TYR A 87 -7.59 -0.50 -2.41
CA TYR A 87 -7.98 -0.60 -3.79
C TYR A 87 -7.54 -1.91 -4.44
N GLU A 88 -6.38 -2.47 -4.06
CA GLU A 88 -5.98 -3.83 -4.48
C GLU A 88 -7.03 -4.87 -4.04
N GLN A 89 -7.61 -4.72 -2.84
CA GLN A 89 -8.73 -5.56 -2.40
C GLN A 89 -9.97 -5.35 -3.28
N LEU A 90 -10.33 -4.10 -3.59
CA LEU A 90 -11.49 -3.80 -4.45
C LEU A 90 -11.35 -4.40 -5.85
N ASP A 91 -10.19 -4.23 -6.48
CA ASP A 91 -9.89 -4.82 -7.78
C ASP A 91 -10.02 -6.35 -7.74
N SER A 92 -9.52 -6.99 -6.67
CA SER A 92 -9.60 -8.44 -6.51
C SER A 92 -11.04 -8.98 -6.43
N TYR A 93 -11.97 -8.20 -5.84
CA TYR A 93 -13.37 -8.57 -5.70
C TYR A 93 -14.22 -8.24 -6.94
N CYS A 94 -13.70 -7.44 -7.87
CA CYS A 94 -14.45 -6.90 -9.00
C CYS A 94 -13.83 -7.33 -10.33
N LYS A 95 -13.94 -8.63 -10.63
CA LYS A 95 -13.44 -9.20 -11.90
C LYS A 95 -14.23 -8.76 -13.14
N ASP A 96 -15.41 -8.17 -12.94
CA ASP A 96 -16.36 -7.82 -14.01
C ASP A 96 -16.05 -6.49 -14.74
N GLY A 97 -14.92 -5.83 -14.44
CA GLY A 97 -14.42 -4.67 -15.18
C GLY A 97 -14.06 -3.45 -14.31
N PRO A 98 -13.32 -2.48 -14.88
CA PRO A 98 -12.63 -1.42 -14.11
C PRO A 98 -13.56 -0.39 -13.46
N HIS A 99 -14.81 -0.29 -13.91
CA HIS A 99 -15.77 0.69 -13.38
C HIS A 99 -16.36 0.29 -12.01
N LYS A 100 -16.44 -1.01 -11.74
CA LYS A 100 -17.07 -1.54 -10.52
C LYS A 100 -16.28 -1.21 -9.24
N PRO A 101 -14.94 -1.37 -9.19
CA PRO A 101 -14.11 -0.87 -8.08
C PRO A 101 -14.35 0.61 -7.76
N VAL A 102 -14.40 1.47 -8.79
CA VAL A 102 -14.61 2.92 -8.64
C VAL A 102 -15.96 3.22 -8.00
N GLN A 103 -17.03 2.55 -8.46
CA GLN A 103 -18.38 2.73 -7.91
C GLN A 103 -18.46 2.29 -6.45
N ILE A 104 -17.85 1.16 -6.09
CA ILE A 104 -17.82 0.66 -4.71
C ILE A 104 -17.02 1.61 -3.82
N PHE A 105 -15.88 2.11 -4.30
CA PHE A 105 -15.07 3.10 -3.60
C PHE A 105 -15.88 4.37 -3.31
N GLY A 106 -16.63 4.89 -4.29
CA GLY A 106 -17.55 6.01 -4.08
C GLY A 106 -18.65 5.71 -3.05
N ASN A 107 -19.12 4.47 -2.96
CA ASN A 107 -20.07 4.05 -1.92
C ASN A 107 -19.41 4.00 -0.53
N PHE A 108 -18.13 3.65 -0.42
CA PHE A 108 -17.40 3.77 0.85
C PHE A 108 -17.30 5.23 1.29
N HIS A 109 -17.03 6.17 0.38
CA HIS A 109 -17.08 7.61 0.70
C HIS A 109 -18.46 8.03 1.22
N ARG A 110 -19.55 7.55 0.60
CA ARG A 110 -20.92 7.84 1.06
C ARG A 110 -21.20 7.29 2.46
N VAL A 111 -20.71 6.09 2.78
CA VAL A 111 -20.80 5.53 4.13
C VAL A 111 -20.06 6.44 5.11
N LEU A 112 -18.81 6.80 4.80
CA LEU A 112 -17.97 7.63 5.66
C LEU A 112 -18.55 9.04 5.85
N SER A 113 -19.19 9.63 4.83
CA SER A 113 -19.80 10.97 4.94
C SER A 113 -21.01 11.02 5.87
N GLY A 114 -21.55 9.86 6.28
CA GLY A 114 -22.56 9.78 7.34
C GLY A 114 -21.99 10.04 8.74
N PHE A 115 -20.66 10.04 8.89
CA PHE A 115 -20.00 10.31 10.16
C PHE A 115 -19.68 11.80 10.31
N THR A 116 -20.14 12.41 11.40
CA THR A 116 -19.97 13.85 11.66
C THR A 116 -18.51 14.31 11.71
N TYR A 117 -17.60 13.42 12.10
CA TYR A 117 -16.16 13.68 12.17
C TYR A 117 -15.43 13.49 10.82
N TYR A 118 -16.04 12.85 9.82
CA TYR A 118 -15.38 12.63 8.52
C TYR A 118 -15.79 13.70 7.50
N PRO A 119 -14.85 14.27 6.71
CA PRO A 119 -13.40 14.00 6.71
C PRO A 119 -12.61 14.94 7.62
N LYS A 120 -13.24 15.75 8.49
CA LYS A 120 -12.57 16.87 9.17
C LYS A 120 -11.59 16.42 10.27
N ASP A 121 -11.98 15.45 11.08
CA ASP A 121 -11.28 15.06 12.31
C ASP A 121 -10.69 13.64 12.20
N VAL A 122 -10.19 13.29 11.00
CA VAL A 122 -9.47 12.03 10.75
C VAL A 122 -8.07 12.30 10.23
N THR A 123 -7.12 11.51 10.71
CA THR A 123 -5.71 11.54 10.29
C THR A 123 -5.46 10.84 8.96
N CYS A 124 -6.26 9.83 8.63
CA CYS A 124 -6.22 9.15 7.35
C CYS A 124 -7.58 9.27 6.65
N LYS A 125 -7.53 9.61 5.37
CA LYS A 125 -8.70 9.76 4.50
C LYS A 125 -8.58 8.79 3.35
N LEU A 126 -9.72 8.40 2.80
CA LEU A 126 -9.73 7.73 1.52
C LEU A 126 -9.24 8.72 0.46
N ASP A 127 -8.23 8.32 -0.28
CA ASP A 127 -7.62 9.12 -1.33
C ASP A 127 -8.48 9.04 -2.60
N ASN A 128 -9.11 10.16 -2.94
CA ASN A 128 -9.96 10.28 -4.13
C ASN A 128 -9.16 10.12 -5.44
N SER A 129 -7.84 10.31 -5.40
CA SER A 129 -6.98 10.16 -6.58
C SER A 129 -6.68 8.70 -6.89
N ILE A 130 -6.62 7.82 -5.86
CA ILE A 130 -6.29 6.40 -6.00
C ILE A 130 -7.04 5.76 -7.16
N PRO A 131 -8.39 5.82 -7.25
CA PRO A 131 -9.17 5.24 -8.34
C PRO A 131 -8.70 5.63 -9.76
N MET A 132 -8.07 6.79 -9.93
CA MET A 132 -7.63 7.33 -11.21
C MET A 132 -6.15 7.11 -11.51
N ILE A 133 -5.38 6.56 -10.55
CA ILE A 133 -3.94 6.33 -10.71
C ILE A 133 -3.69 5.31 -11.84
N PRO A 134 -2.94 5.67 -12.90
CA PRO A 134 -2.52 4.73 -13.94
C PRO A 134 -1.41 3.81 -13.42
N ASP A 135 -1.31 2.59 -13.97
CA ASP A 135 -0.31 1.58 -13.57
C ASP A 135 -0.22 1.41 -12.04
N ARG A 136 -1.36 1.45 -11.36
CA ARG A 136 -1.42 1.56 -9.90
C ARG A 136 -0.68 0.46 -9.16
N GLN A 137 -0.71 -0.76 -9.69
CA GLN A 137 0.01 -1.90 -9.11
C GLN A 137 1.53 -1.68 -9.15
N ASP A 138 2.06 -1.16 -10.26
CA ASP A 138 3.46 -0.78 -10.39
C ASP A 138 3.82 0.37 -9.46
N ARG A 139 2.97 1.41 -9.39
CA ARG A 139 3.16 2.54 -8.48
C ARG A 139 3.14 2.12 -7.00
N LYS A 140 2.27 1.17 -6.63
CA LYS A 140 2.26 0.53 -5.31
C LYS A 140 3.58 -0.20 -5.05
N LYS A 141 4.01 -1.08 -5.98
CA LYS A 141 5.28 -1.83 -5.87
C LYS A 141 6.49 -0.90 -5.70
N LEU A 142 6.47 0.28 -6.33
CA LEU A 142 7.49 1.33 -6.18
C LEU A 142 7.37 2.04 -4.83
N TYR A 143 6.17 2.46 -4.44
CA TYR A 143 5.93 3.11 -3.16
C TYR A 143 6.37 2.23 -1.99
N ASP A 144 5.98 0.95 -2.00
CA ASP A 144 6.39 -0.05 -1.01
C ASP A 144 7.93 -0.09 -0.89
N TYR A 145 8.66 -0.16 -2.02
CA TYR A 145 10.12 -0.10 -2.03
C TYR A 145 10.69 1.18 -1.40
N CYS A 146 10.10 2.34 -1.70
CA CYS A 146 10.56 3.61 -1.15
C CYS A 146 10.37 3.70 0.37
N VAL A 147 9.28 3.13 0.88
CA VAL A 147 9.04 3.00 2.32
C VAL A 147 10.07 2.03 2.94
N ASP A 148 10.43 0.97 2.23
CA ASP A 148 11.33 -0.09 2.71
C ASP A 148 12.82 0.28 2.69
N TYR A 149 13.21 1.25 1.85
CA TYR A 149 14.61 1.56 1.54
C TYR A 149 15.49 1.73 2.78
N LYS A 150 15.06 2.55 3.75
CA LYS A 150 15.85 2.86 4.95
C LYS A 150 16.07 1.62 5.81
N THR A 151 15.03 0.83 6.03
CA THR A 151 15.11 -0.39 6.82
C THR A 151 16.05 -1.42 6.17
N ILE A 152 16.05 -1.51 4.84
CA ILE A 152 17.03 -2.34 4.11
C ILE A 152 18.46 -1.84 4.37
N LEU A 153 18.68 -0.53 4.21
CA LEU A 153 19.99 0.09 4.41
C LEU A 153 20.51 -0.03 5.85
N GLU A 154 19.63 -0.08 6.85
CA GLU A 154 20.01 -0.24 8.25
C GLU A 154 20.27 -1.71 8.63
N ASN A 155 19.49 -2.65 8.08
CA ASN A 155 19.46 -4.03 8.57
C ASN A 155 20.25 -5.03 7.73
N TYR A 156 20.76 -4.65 6.55
CA TYR A 156 21.39 -5.63 5.65
C TYR A 156 22.64 -6.34 6.22
N LYS A 157 23.33 -5.75 7.20
CA LYS A 157 24.56 -6.32 7.81
C LYS A 157 24.30 -7.46 8.81
N HIS A 158 23.05 -7.80 9.09
CA HIS A 158 22.72 -8.71 10.19
C HIS A 158 23.14 -10.17 9.91
N SER A 159 23.11 -10.61 8.64
CA SER A 159 23.63 -11.93 8.23
C SER A 159 23.85 -11.99 6.71
N LYS A 160 24.65 -12.96 6.25
CA LYS A 160 24.87 -13.24 4.82
C LYS A 160 23.57 -13.61 4.10
N GLU A 161 22.70 -14.36 4.78
CA GLU A 161 21.39 -14.75 4.26
C GLU A 161 20.49 -13.52 4.04
N LYS A 162 20.34 -12.67 5.06
CA LYS A 162 19.60 -11.41 4.96
C LYS A 162 20.13 -10.50 3.86
N CYS A 163 21.46 -10.44 3.71
CA CYS A 163 22.02 -9.68 2.61
C CYS A 163 21.59 -10.24 1.24
N ASN A 164 21.62 -11.55 1.03
CA ASN A 164 21.20 -12.15 -0.24
C ASN A 164 19.72 -11.88 -0.54
N GLU A 165 18.86 -11.92 0.49
CA GLU A 165 17.44 -11.57 0.37
C GLU A 165 17.27 -10.11 -0.05
N TYR A 166 17.90 -9.17 0.67
CA TYR A 166 17.83 -7.75 0.34
C TYR A 166 18.43 -7.43 -1.01
N HIS A 167 19.56 -8.03 -1.35
CA HIS A 167 20.19 -7.86 -2.65
C HIS A 167 19.24 -8.30 -3.78
N THR A 168 18.58 -9.44 -3.63
CA THR A 168 17.59 -9.93 -4.61
C THR A 168 16.39 -9.00 -4.70
N TYR A 169 15.84 -8.59 -3.55
CA TYR A 169 14.71 -7.65 -3.48
C TYR A 169 15.04 -6.32 -4.17
N VAL A 170 16.16 -5.68 -3.82
CA VAL A 170 16.59 -4.39 -4.38
C VAL A 170 16.87 -4.49 -5.87
N LYS A 171 17.56 -5.55 -6.32
CA LYS A 171 17.84 -5.79 -7.74
C LYS A 171 16.55 -5.83 -8.57
N ASN A 172 15.51 -6.49 -8.07
CA ASN A 172 14.22 -6.60 -8.74
C ASN A 172 13.44 -5.27 -8.82
N LYS A 173 13.87 -4.22 -8.10
CA LYS A 173 13.24 -2.89 -8.14
C LYS A 173 13.90 -1.94 -9.15
N ILE A 174 15.06 -2.29 -9.71
CA ILE A 174 15.85 -1.41 -10.60
C ILE A 174 15.04 -0.98 -11.83
N GLU A 175 14.49 -1.93 -12.58
CA GLU A 175 13.75 -1.62 -13.82
C GLU A 175 12.52 -0.74 -13.53
N LEU A 176 11.78 -1.07 -12.46
CA LEU A 176 10.61 -0.33 -12.03
C LEU A 176 10.97 1.11 -11.63
N TYR A 177 12.03 1.28 -10.83
CA TYR A 177 12.50 2.60 -10.44
C TYR A 177 12.95 3.42 -11.64
N ASN A 178 13.75 2.85 -12.53
CA ASN A 178 14.26 3.54 -13.73
C ASN A 178 13.12 3.98 -14.65
N LYS A 179 12.08 3.14 -14.84
CA LYS A 179 10.87 3.49 -15.59
C LYS A 179 10.24 4.77 -15.05
N TYR A 180 10.01 4.85 -13.74
CA TYR A 180 9.36 6.02 -13.14
C TYR A 180 10.29 7.21 -13.00
N GLN A 181 11.59 7.01 -12.73
CA GLN A 181 12.58 8.08 -12.74
C GLN A 181 12.62 8.77 -14.11
N ALA A 182 12.61 7.99 -15.21
CA ALA A 182 12.54 8.54 -16.56
C ALA A 182 11.28 9.39 -16.79
N PHE A 183 10.11 8.93 -16.32
CA PHE A 183 8.86 9.72 -16.37
C PHE A 183 8.91 10.99 -15.51
N CYS A 184 9.66 11.00 -14.42
CA CYS A 184 9.81 12.17 -13.57
C CYS A 184 10.79 13.20 -14.16
N CYS A 185 11.76 12.71 -14.95
CA CYS A 185 12.77 13.52 -15.63
C CYS A 185 12.34 14.00 -17.02
N SER A 186 11.24 13.50 -17.59
CA SER A 186 10.72 13.95 -18.88
C SER A 186 10.00 15.30 -18.80
N HIS A 187 9.87 15.96 -19.96
CA HIS A 187 9.07 17.19 -20.08
C HIS A 187 7.59 16.96 -19.77
N ASP A 188 7.03 15.82 -20.20
CA ASP A 188 5.70 15.39 -19.79
C ASP A 188 5.78 14.68 -18.44
N LYS A 189 5.27 15.34 -17.40
CA LYS A 189 5.23 14.81 -16.03
C LYS A 189 3.93 14.10 -15.69
N SER A 190 2.97 13.96 -16.62
CA SER A 190 1.68 13.30 -16.37
C SER A 190 1.83 11.84 -15.89
N LYS A 191 2.93 11.18 -16.26
CA LYS A 191 3.24 9.80 -15.89
C LYS A 191 4.07 9.68 -14.60
N SER A 192 4.57 10.80 -14.07
CA SER A 192 5.26 10.87 -12.78
C SER A 192 4.31 10.47 -11.66
N PRO A 193 4.70 9.58 -10.73
CA PRO A 193 3.98 9.41 -9.47
C PRO A 193 4.17 10.66 -8.61
N ASP A 194 3.09 11.17 -8.00
CA ASP A 194 3.15 12.40 -7.20
C ASP A 194 4.10 12.26 -6.00
N PHE A 195 4.16 11.05 -5.42
CA PHE A 195 5.06 10.73 -4.31
C PHE A 195 6.54 10.64 -4.71
N PHE A 196 6.88 10.55 -6.01
CA PHE A 196 8.24 10.16 -6.39
C PHE A 196 9.30 11.14 -5.87
N ASN A 197 9.06 12.45 -6.03
CA ASN A 197 10.03 13.47 -5.64
C ASN A 197 10.24 13.55 -4.13
N GLU A 198 9.17 13.35 -3.36
CA GLU A 198 9.17 13.49 -1.90
C GLU A 198 9.63 12.21 -1.21
N ASN A 199 9.24 11.05 -1.75
CA ASN A 199 9.39 9.77 -1.08
C ASN A 199 10.42 8.84 -1.73
N CYS A 200 10.83 9.05 -3.00
CA CYS A 200 11.60 8.04 -3.74
C CYS A 200 12.84 8.55 -4.45
N LYS A 201 12.92 9.84 -4.83
CA LYS A 201 13.94 10.37 -5.74
C LYS A 201 15.39 10.08 -5.31
N ASN A 202 15.63 9.98 -4.00
CA ASN A 202 16.96 9.72 -3.44
C ASN A 202 17.21 8.23 -3.13
N TYR A 203 16.28 7.36 -3.50
CA TYR A 203 16.28 5.93 -3.18
C TYR A 203 16.55 5.10 -4.43
N ASP A 204 17.64 5.42 -5.13
CA ASP A 204 18.03 4.66 -6.32
C ASP A 204 18.44 3.23 -5.92
N PRO A 205 17.75 2.19 -6.42
CA PRO A 205 18.06 0.80 -6.11
C PRO A 205 19.41 0.36 -6.66
N SER A 206 19.92 0.96 -7.73
CA SER A 206 21.24 0.63 -8.28
C SER A 206 22.35 1.08 -7.33
N VAL A 207 22.18 2.26 -6.73
CA VAL A 207 23.10 2.79 -5.70
C VAL A 207 23.06 1.93 -4.46
N LEU A 208 21.85 1.59 -3.98
CA LEU A 208 21.70 0.71 -2.82
C LEU A 208 22.29 -0.68 -3.10
N LEU A 209 22.04 -1.26 -4.27
CA LEU A 209 22.56 -2.57 -4.64
C LEU A 209 24.09 -2.61 -4.61
N ALA A 210 24.75 -1.60 -5.18
CA ALA A 210 26.21 -1.50 -5.15
C ALA A 210 26.75 -1.42 -3.70
N GLN A 211 26.06 -0.68 -2.84
CA GLN A 211 26.40 -0.57 -1.42
C GLN A 211 26.23 -1.92 -0.69
N LEU A 212 25.15 -2.65 -0.96
CA LEU A 212 24.93 -3.99 -0.42
C LEU A 212 26.03 -4.96 -0.88
N SER A 213 26.35 -4.99 -2.17
CA SER A 213 27.38 -5.88 -2.72
C SER A 213 28.76 -5.67 -2.08
N TYR A 214 29.17 -4.41 -1.87
CA TYR A 214 30.45 -4.11 -1.21
C TYR A 214 30.48 -4.57 0.25
N LEU A 215 29.38 -4.40 0.96
CA LEU A 215 29.34 -4.54 2.42
C LEU A 215 28.99 -5.95 2.89
N CYS A 216 28.44 -6.79 2.01
CA CYS A 216 28.17 -8.20 2.31
C CYS A 216 29.30 -9.16 1.96
N GLN A 217 30.35 -8.65 1.30
CA GLN A 217 31.60 -9.37 1.05
C GLN A 217 32.62 -9.19 2.18
N LYS A 218 32.41 -8.20 3.06
CA LYS A 218 33.18 -7.96 4.28
C LYS A 218 32.57 -8.69 5.46
#